data_AF-A0A523LEU5-F1
#
_entry.id   AF-A0A523LEU5-F1
#
_cell.length_a   1.000
_cell.length_b   1.000
_cell.length_c   1.000
_cell.angle_alpha   90.00
_cell.angle_beta   90.00
_cell.angle_gamma   90.00
#
_symmetry.space_group_name_H-M   'P 1'
#
loop_
_entity.id
_entity.type
_entity.pdbx_description
1 polymer ?
#
loop_
_entity_poly.entity_id
_entity_poly.type
_entity_poly.pdbx_seq_one_letter_code
_entity_poly.pdbx_strand_id
1 'polypeptide(L)'
;MTIRRSRRHSMTELWTVLAPILLTDLLNPVLFAFLIYATGSSRPMLNSTLMLLGHTVAYFLAGIVIALGLERIMETLRDPGPLVFGFELLIGAALLWVALKSRGDTGRPEPEEKAEPLGPVKAFGLGMLLNLIGIPFAVPYFAALDQILKADLDATGALTQLAIYNLAYALPFAAIIVIRAVMGKSAKPMLDRINGWVEKAAGFIMTPLLFLLGIALIIDAVYYFATGRILYPL
;
A
#
# COMPACT_ATOMS: atom_id res chain seq x y z
N MET A 1 41.10 -14.04 -8.51
CA MET A 1 39.93 -14.63 -7.84
C MET A 1 39.63 -13.75 -6.63
N THR A 2 38.81 -12.73 -6.81
CA THR A 2 38.57 -11.69 -5.81
C THR A 2 37.41 -12.13 -4.93
N ILE A 3 37.71 -12.48 -3.67
CA ILE A 3 36.69 -12.79 -2.67
C ILE A 3 35.91 -11.49 -2.43
N ARG A 4 34.71 -11.41 -3.03
CA ARG A 4 33.73 -10.36 -2.76
C ARG A 4 33.32 -10.53 -1.30
N ARG A 5 33.93 -9.78 -0.38
CA ARG A 5 33.50 -9.72 1.02
C ARG A 5 32.01 -9.37 1.01
N SER A 6 31.14 -10.32 1.37
CA SER A 6 29.75 -10.01 1.67
C SER A 6 29.79 -8.98 2.80
N ARG A 7 29.31 -7.77 2.48
CA ARG A 7 29.26 -6.68 3.41
C ARG A 7 28.01 -6.96 4.25
N ARG A 8 28.16 -7.69 5.36
CA ARG A 8 27.07 -7.81 6.34
C ARG A 8 26.72 -6.40 6.79
N HIS A 9 25.58 -5.89 6.33
CA HIS A 9 25.07 -4.64 6.83
C HIS A 9 24.76 -4.82 8.31
N SER A 10 25.27 -3.92 9.14
CA SER A 10 24.83 -3.87 10.53
C SER A 10 23.32 -3.61 10.56
N MET A 11 22.58 -4.16 11.53
CA MET A 11 21.12 -3.94 11.59
C MET A 11 20.77 -2.44 11.60
N THR A 12 21.62 -1.63 12.20
CA THR A 12 21.55 -0.16 12.21
C THR A 12 21.67 0.47 10.82
N GLU A 13 22.53 -0.06 9.93
CA GLU A 13 22.64 0.43 8.54
C GLU A 13 21.36 0.15 7.76
N LEU A 14 20.79 -1.05 7.89
CA LEU A 14 19.54 -1.41 7.22
C LEU A 14 18.41 -0.46 7.63
N TRP A 15 18.25 -0.20 8.93
CA TRP A 15 17.21 0.70 9.44
C TRP A 15 17.44 2.18 9.09
N THR A 16 18.68 2.59 8.81
CA THR A 16 18.96 3.93 8.28
C THR A 16 18.31 4.14 6.90
N VAL A 17 18.17 3.06 6.12
CA VAL A 17 17.49 3.06 4.81
C VAL A 17 15.99 2.76 4.97
N LEU A 18 15.61 1.80 5.81
CA LEU A 18 14.20 1.42 5.98
C LEU A 18 13.36 2.50 6.64
N ALA A 19 13.90 3.28 7.58
CA ALA A 19 13.14 4.32 8.28
C ALA A 19 12.55 5.40 7.34
N PRO A 20 13.31 6.04 6.43
CA PRO A 20 12.72 7.00 5.50
C PRO A 20 11.73 6.36 4.50
N ILE A 21 11.97 5.10 4.11
CA ILE A 21 11.02 4.35 3.26
C ILE A 21 9.71 4.13 4.01
N LEU A 22 9.79 3.70 5.28
CA LEU A 22 8.64 3.53 6.17
C LEU A 22 7.85 4.84 6.32
N LEU A 23 8.53 5.97 6.54
CA LEU A 23 7.86 7.27 6.62
C LEU A 23 7.10 7.63 5.34
N THR A 24 7.63 7.23 4.18
CA THR A 24 6.95 7.43 2.89
C THR A 24 5.74 6.50 2.77
N ASP A 25 5.89 5.24 3.18
CA ASP A 25 4.83 4.23 3.18
C ASP A 25 3.63 4.66 4.05
N LEU A 26 3.91 5.29 5.20
CA LEU A 26 2.89 5.84 6.10
C LEU A 26 2.00 6.94 5.49
N LEU A 27 2.39 7.50 4.33
CA LEU A 27 1.56 8.47 3.61
C LEU A 27 0.37 7.83 2.88
N ASN A 28 0.21 6.50 2.95
CA ASN A 28 -0.94 5.79 2.41
C ASN A 28 -2.26 6.25 3.09
N PRO A 29 -3.14 6.99 2.37
CA PRO A 29 -4.34 7.55 2.96
C PRO A 29 -5.48 6.52 3.12
N VAL A 30 -5.38 5.37 2.44
CA VAL A 30 -6.46 4.39 2.34
C VAL A 30 -6.75 3.78 3.70
N LEU A 31 -5.75 3.20 4.36
CA LEU A 31 -5.94 2.59 5.67
C LEU A 31 -6.46 3.59 6.71
N PHE A 32 -5.97 4.83 6.64
CA PHE A 32 -6.38 5.89 7.54
C PHE A 32 -7.88 6.18 7.45
N ALA A 33 -8.41 6.41 6.24
CA ALA A 33 -9.82 6.70 6.02
C ALA A 33 -10.74 5.57 6.50
N PHE A 34 -10.38 4.32 6.19
CA PHE A 34 -11.17 3.16 6.58
C PHE A 34 -11.14 2.89 8.09
N LEU A 35 -10.04 3.20 8.79
CA LEU A 35 -10.01 3.12 10.26
C LEU A 35 -10.90 4.18 10.91
N ILE A 36 -10.93 5.40 10.38
CA ILE A 36 -11.86 6.43 10.87
C ILE A 36 -13.30 5.97 10.66
N TYR A 37 -13.63 5.44 9.48
CA TYR A 37 -14.93 4.81 9.24
C TYR A 37 -15.25 3.71 10.26
N ALA A 38 -14.30 2.82 10.55
CA ALA A 38 -14.48 1.74 11.53
C ALA A 38 -14.74 2.27 12.96
N THR A 39 -14.16 3.42 13.34
CA THR A 39 -14.43 4.06 14.65
C THR A 39 -15.85 4.62 14.78
N GLY A 40 -16.57 4.78 13.66
CA GLY A 40 -17.99 5.17 13.63
C GLY A 40 -18.97 4.01 13.77
N SER A 41 -18.48 2.75 13.72
CA SER A 41 -19.33 1.56 13.74
C SER A 41 -19.93 1.24 15.13
N SER A 42 -20.83 0.25 15.17
CA SER A 42 -21.53 -0.19 16.40
C SER A 42 -20.58 -0.74 17.47
N ARG A 43 -19.43 -1.33 17.08
CA ARG A 43 -18.38 -1.84 17.97
C ARG A 43 -17.04 -1.21 17.60
N PRO A 44 -16.84 0.09 17.90
CA PRO A 44 -15.78 0.88 17.28
C PRO A 44 -14.37 0.36 17.61
N MET A 45 -14.12 -0.05 18.85
CA MET A 45 -12.82 -0.60 19.26
C MET A 45 -12.54 -1.94 18.60
N LEU A 46 -13.45 -2.89 18.74
CA LEU A 46 -13.27 -4.22 18.19
C LEU A 46 -13.12 -4.18 16.66
N ASN A 47 -13.98 -3.43 15.97
CA ASN A 47 -13.96 -3.36 14.51
C ASN A 47 -12.71 -2.65 13.98
N SER A 48 -12.30 -1.54 14.61
CA SER A 48 -11.07 -0.83 14.18
C SER A 48 -9.82 -1.68 14.41
N THR A 49 -9.75 -2.37 15.56
CA THR A 49 -8.65 -3.29 15.87
C THR A 49 -8.61 -4.45 14.89
N LEU A 50 -9.75 -5.10 14.63
CA LEU A 50 -9.80 -6.22 13.69
C LEU A 50 -9.49 -5.80 12.26
N MET A 51 -9.90 -4.60 11.84
CA MET A 51 -9.54 -4.05 10.55
C MET A 51 -8.03 -3.81 10.43
N LEU A 52 -7.42 -3.16 11.43
CA LEU A 52 -5.97 -2.98 11.45
C LEU A 52 -5.22 -4.31 11.47
N LEU A 53 -5.72 -5.29 12.24
CA LEU A 53 -5.13 -6.63 12.32
C LEU A 53 -5.23 -7.36 10.98
N GLY A 54 -6.40 -7.33 10.34
CA GLY A 54 -6.59 -7.90 9.00
C GLY A 54 -5.70 -7.26 7.96
N HIS A 55 -5.57 -5.93 7.98
CA HIS A 55 -4.63 -5.22 7.12
C HIS A 55 -3.20 -5.66 7.37
N THR A 56 -2.74 -5.66 8.62
CA THR A 56 -1.35 -5.97 8.99
C THR A 56 -0.99 -7.41 8.64
N VAL A 57 -1.89 -8.36 8.88
CA VAL A 57 -1.70 -9.76 8.50
C VAL A 57 -1.59 -9.90 6.98
N ALA A 58 -2.51 -9.30 6.23
CA ALA A 58 -2.47 -9.36 4.77
C ALA A 58 -1.22 -8.67 4.19
N TYR A 59 -0.79 -7.54 4.77
CA TYR A 59 0.40 -6.80 4.34
C TYR A 59 1.68 -7.61 4.56
N PHE A 60 1.79 -8.25 5.72
CA PHE A 60 2.90 -9.15 6.05
C PHE A 60 2.92 -10.38 5.13
N LEU A 61 1.77 -11.04 4.94
CA LEU A 61 1.66 -12.21 4.04
C LEU A 61 1.95 -11.84 2.59
N ALA A 62 1.49 -10.68 2.12
CA ALA A 62 1.84 -10.17 0.80
C ALA A 62 3.35 -9.99 0.68
N GLY A 63 4.00 -9.41 1.69
CA GLY A 63 5.46 -9.28 1.74
C GLY A 63 6.18 -10.62 1.61
N ILE A 64 5.70 -11.67 2.28
CA ILE A 64 6.24 -13.03 2.13
C ILE A 64 6.06 -13.54 0.70
N VAL A 65 4.84 -13.47 0.16
CA VAL A 65 4.54 -13.94 -1.20
C VAL A 65 5.39 -13.21 -2.24
N ILE A 66 5.50 -11.89 -2.11
CA ILE A 66 6.34 -11.06 -2.98
C ILE A 66 7.79 -11.47 -2.81
N ALA A 67 8.31 -11.63 -1.60
CA ALA A 67 9.71 -12.00 -1.38
C ALA A 67 10.08 -13.33 -2.06
N LEU A 68 9.17 -14.31 -2.00
CA LEU A 68 9.35 -15.61 -2.66
C LEU A 68 9.30 -15.51 -4.20
N GLY A 69 8.59 -14.51 -4.74
CA GLY A 69 8.43 -14.30 -6.17
C GLY A 69 9.30 -13.20 -6.76
N LEU A 70 9.97 -12.37 -5.95
CA LEU A 70 10.55 -11.10 -6.39
C LEU A 70 11.62 -11.31 -7.44
N GLU A 71 12.50 -12.30 -7.26
CA GLU A 71 13.53 -12.64 -8.24
C GLU A 71 12.91 -13.01 -9.59
N ARG A 72 11.88 -13.86 -9.61
CA ARG A 72 11.18 -14.26 -10.83
C ARG A 72 10.44 -13.09 -11.49
N ILE A 73 9.84 -12.21 -10.68
CA ILE A 73 9.20 -10.98 -11.17
C ILE A 73 10.25 -10.11 -11.85
N MET A 74 11.39 -9.87 -11.20
CA MET A 74 12.49 -9.06 -11.74
C MET A 74 13.10 -9.66 -13.00
N GLU A 75 13.27 -10.99 -13.06
CA GLU A 75 13.71 -11.68 -14.28
C GLU A 75 12.72 -11.50 -15.43
N THR A 76 11.42 -11.65 -15.14
CA THR A 76 10.35 -11.44 -16.14
C THR A 76 10.31 -9.99 -16.63
N LEU A 77 10.56 -9.02 -15.75
CA LEU A 77 10.57 -7.60 -16.09
C LEU A 77 11.84 -7.15 -16.84
N ARG A 78 12.93 -7.92 -16.79
CA ARG A 78 14.15 -7.66 -17.57
C ARG A 78 14.01 -8.08 -19.04
N ASP A 79 13.25 -9.14 -19.30
CA ASP A 79 12.91 -9.60 -20.66
C ASP A 79 11.39 -9.85 -20.78
N PRO A 80 10.58 -8.79 -20.75
CA PRO A 80 9.13 -8.90 -20.75
C PRO A 80 8.62 -9.37 -22.11
N GLY A 81 7.86 -10.47 -22.10
CA GLY A 81 7.12 -10.94 -23.26
C GLY A 81 5.89 -10.09 -23.57
N PRO A 82 5.24 -10.29 -24.73
CA PRO A 82 4.07 -9.50 -25.16
C PRO A 82 2.89 -9.51 -24.18
N LEU A 83 2.75 -10.58 -23.38
CA LEU A 83 1.71 -10.68 -22.37
C LEU A 83 1.88 -9.64 -21.25
N VAL A 84 3.11 -9.31 -20.87
CA VAL A 84 3.39 -8.30 -19.83
C VAL A 84 2.88 -6.94 -20.29
N PHE A 85 3.22 -6.52 -21.51
CA PHE A 85 2.73 -5.28 -22.11
C PHE A 85 1.20 -5.27 -22.30
N GLY A 86 0.59 -6.44 -22.55
CA GLY A 86 -0.87 -6.57 -22.54
C GLY A 86 -1.49 -6.26 -21.17
N PHE A 87 -0.87 -6.75 -20.09
CA PHE A 87 -1.29 -6.41 -18.72
C PHE A 87 -1.02 -4.94 -18.38
N GLU A 88 0.13 -4.38 -18.78
CA GLU A 88 0.44 -2.96 -18.59
C GLU A 88 -0.61 -2.07 -19.26
N LEU A 89 -1.00 -2.38 -20.50
CA LEU A 89 -2.04 -1.64 -21.22
C LEU A 89 -3.38 -1.72 -20.47
N LEU A 90 -3.77 -2.91 -20.01
CA LEU A 90 -5.02 -3.13 -19.29
C LEU A 90 -5.04 -2.41 -17.94
N ILE A 91 -3.96 -2.51 -17.17
CA ILE A 91 -3.81 -1.84 -15.88
C ILE A 91 -3.77 -0.32 -16.11
N GLY A 92 -2.98 0.15 -17.06
CA GLY A 92 -2.87 1.58 -17.39
C GLY A 92 -4.21 2.20 -17.79
N ALA A 93 -5.00 1.49 -18.61
CA ALA A 93 -6.35 1.90 -18.98
C ALA A 93 -7.30 1.95 -17.76
N ALA A 94 -7.23 0.95 -16.88
CA ALA A 94 -8.02 0.93 -15.65
C ALA A 94 -7.64 2.09 -14.72
N LEU A 95 -6.35 2.38 -14.53
CA LEU A 95 -5.86 3.49 -13.72
C LEU A 95 -6.31 4.84 -14.27
N LEU A 96 -6.22 5.03 -15.60
CA LEU A 96 -6.72 6.24 -16.26
C LEU A 96 -8.23 6.39 -16.09
N TRP A 97 -8.99 5.32 -16.27
CA TRP A 97 -10.44 5.33 -16.10
C TRP A 97 -10.83 5.76 -14.68
N VAL A 98 -10.16 5.19 -13.65
CA VAL A 98 -10.37 5.59 -12.26
C VAL A 98 -10.01 7.06 -12.04
N ALA A 99 -8.83 7.50 -12.51
CA ALA A 99 -8.38 8.88 -12.35
C ALA A 99 -9.33 9.90 -12.98
N LEU A 100 -9.89 9.60 -14.16
CA LEU A 100 -10.85 10.46 -14.85
C LEU A 100 -12.22 10.46 -14.14
N LYS A 101 -12.68 9.30 -13.64
CA LYS A 101 -13.92 9.21 -12.88
C LYS A 101 -13.84 10.00 -11.56
N SER A 102 -12.71 9.91 -10.85
CA SER A 102 -12.48 10.64 -9.60
C SER A 102 -12.45 12.17 -9.75
N ARG A 103 -12.21 12.71 -10.96
CA ARG A 103 -12.30 14.17 -11.23
C ARG A 103 -13.74 14.69 -11.31
N GLY A 104 -14.71 13.82 -11.64
CA GLY A 104 -16.11 14.21 -11.86
C GLY A 104 -17.00 14.10 -10.63
N ASP A 105 -16.54 13.40 -9.58
CA ASP A 105 -17.33 13.19 -8.37
C ASP A 105 -17.08 14.31 -7.35
N THR A 106 -17.69 15.46 -7.60
CA THR A 106 -17.76 16.55 -6.63
C THR A 106 -18.83 16.23 -5.58
N GLY A 107 -18.53 15.29 -4.68
CA GLY A 107 -19.14 15.19 -3.36
C GLY A 107 -20.66 15.22 -3.30
N ARG A 108 -21.36 14.51 -4.20
CA ARG A 108 -22.74 14.16 -3.88
C ARG A 108 -22.67 12.91 -3.01
N PRO A 109 -23.09 12.96 -1.74
CA PRO A 109 -23.24 11.74 -0.98
C PRO A 109 -24.23 10.89 -1.77
N GLU A 110 -23.77 9.74 -2.28
CA GLU A 110 -24.68 8.71 -2.76
C GLU A 110 -25.71 8.49 -1.65
N PRO A 111 -27.00 8.28 -1.99
CA PRO A 111 -28.01 7.98 -0.99
C PRO A 111 -27.45 6.90 -0.08
N GLU A 112 -27.43 7.14 1.23
CA GLU A 112 -27.01 6.15 2.22
C GLU A 112 -27.91 4.91 2.06
N GLU A 113 -27.56 4.05 1.12
CA GLU A 113 -28.10 2.71 0.99
C GLU A 113 -27.68 2.06 2.30
N LYS A 114 -28.66 1.76 3.16
CA LYS A 114 -28.49 1.37 4.56
C LYS A 114 -27.33 0.38 4.69
N ALA A 115 -26.14 0.92 4.92
CA ALA A 115 -24.94 0.12 4.87
C ALA A 115 -25.07 -0.91 5.98
N GLU A 116 -24.96 -2.18 5.62
CA GLU A 116 -25.06 -3.24 6.62
C GLU A 116 -24.06 -2.95 7.73
N PRO A 117 -24.47 -3.03 9.01
CA PRO A 117 -23.62 -2.66 10.12
C PRO A 117 -22.31 -3.45 10.06
N LEU A 118 -21.19 -2.73 10.12
CA LEU A 118 -19.85 -3.32 10.08
C LEU A 118 -19.68 -4.28 11.26
N GLY A 119 -19.68 -5.59 10.97
CA GLY A 119 -19.43 -6.64 11.95
C GLY A 119 -17.94 -6.97 12.09
N PRO A 120 -17.52 -7.65 13.16
CA PRO A 120 -16.12 -8.00 13.43
C PRO A 120 -15.42 -8.74 12.26
N VAL A 121 -16.06 -9.77 11.70
CA VAL A 121 -15.51 -10.56 10.58
C VAL A 121 -15.39 -9.70 9.32
N LYS A 122 -16.40 -8.87 9.03
CA LYS A 122 -16.37 -7.94 7.91
C LYS A 122 -15.27 -6.89 8.07
N ALA A 123 -15.06 -6.39 9.29
CA ALA A 123 -14.00 -5.43 9.58
C ALA A 123 -12.61 -6.04 9.31
N PHE A 124 -12.37 -7.26 9.80
CA PHE A 124 -11.13 -8.00 9.51
C PHE A 124 -10.92 -8.24 8.01
N GLY A 125 -11.93 -8.79 7.34
CA GLY A 125 -11.87 -9.07 5.90
C GLY A 125 -11.69 -7.81 5.06
N LEU A 126 -12.39 -6.72 5.39
CA LEU A 126 -12.20 -5.43 4.74
C LEU A 126 -10.76 -4.95 4.93
N GLY A 127 -10.23 -5.03 6.15
CA GLY A 127 -8.82 -4.74 6.45
C GLY A 127 -7.84 -5.49 5.54
N MET A 128 -8.06 -6.79 5.33
CA MET A 128 -7.23 -7.56 4.39
C MET A 128 -7.30 -7.01 2.97
N LEU A 129 -8.50 -6.70 2.48
CA LEU A 129 -8.74 -6.20 1.12
C LEU A 129 -8.20 -4.79 0.88
N LEU A 130 -8.02 -3.97 1.93
CA LEU A 130 -7.47 -2.62 1.79
C LEU A 130 -6.08 -2.60 1.16
N ASN A 131 -5.27 -3.64 1.35
CA ASN A 131 -3.96 -3.75 0.71
C ASN A 131 -4.07 -3.83 -0.82
N LEU A 132 -5.16 -4.40 -1.35
CA LEU A 132 -5.41 -4.45 -2.79
C LEU A 132 -5.79 -3.08 -3.35
N ILE A 133 -6.59 -2.32 -2.59
CA ILE A 133 -6.96 -0.95 -2.92
C ILE A 133 -5.73 -0.02 -2.82
N GLY A 134 -4.86 -0.30 -1.86
CA GLY A 134 -3.63 0.44 -1.59
C GLY A 134 -2.45 0.11 -2.50
N ILE A 135 -2.58 -0.81 -3.46
CA ILE A 135 -1.48 -1.21 -4.38
C ILE A 135 -0.73 -0.02 -5.00
N PRO A 136 -1.40 1.06 -5.47
CA PRO A 136 -0.69 2.22 -6.01
C PRO A 136 0.30 2.87 -5.03
N PHE A 137 0.10 2.68 -3.73
CA PHE A 137 0.96 3.17 -2.65
C PHE A 137 1.94 2.12 -2.15
N ALA A 138 1.97 0.91 -2.69
CA ALA A 138 2.85 -0.16 -2.22
C ALA A 138 4.31 -0.01 -2.70
N VAL A 139 4.63 1.00 -3.51
CA VAL A 139 5.99 1.23 -4.03
C VAL A 139 7.05 1.33 -2.91
N PRO A 140 6.84 2.12 -1.83
CA PRO A 140 7.76 2.13 -0.70
C PRO A 140 7.92 0.75 -0.06
N TYR A 141 6.85 -0.04 0.04
CA TYR A 141 6.91 -1.40 0.58
C TYR A 141 7.79 -2.33 -0.27
N PHE A 142 7.65 -2.28 -1.60
CA PHE A 142 8.51 -3.04 -2.50
C PHE A 142 9.97 -2.63 -2.35
N ALA A 143 10.25 -1.33 -2.19
CA ALA A 143 11.60 -0.84 -1.93
C ALA A 143 12.16 -1.34 -0.59
N ALA A 144 11.36 -1.32 0.48
CA ALA A 144 11.74 -1.86 1.78
C ALA A 144 12.08 -3.36 1.69
N LEU A 145 11.23 -4.12 0.99
CA LEU A 145 11.42 -5.55 0.78
C LEU A 145 12.71 -5.85 0.01
N ASP A 146 13.00 -5.10 -1.06
CA ASP A 146 14.25 -5.20 -1.82
C ASP A 146 15.48 -4.95 -0.93
N GLN A 147 15.44 -3.95 -0.05
CA GLN A 147 16.53 -3.70 0.90
C GLN A 147 16.71 -4.83 1.92
N ILE A 148 15.61 -5.40 2.43
CA ILE A 148 15.65 -6.54 3.36
C ILE A 148 16.28 -7.76 2.67
N LEU A 149 15.91 -8.03 1.41
CA LEU A 149 16.44 -9.17 0.66
C LEU A 149 17.91 -8.98 0.27
N LYS A 150 18.36 -7.75 0.04
CA LYS A 150 19.77 -7.41 -0.23
C LYS A 150 20.67 -7.42 1.00
N ALA A 151 20.10 -7.45 2.21
CA ALA A 151 20.85 -7.33 3.47
C ALA A 151 21.64 -8.60 3.87
N ASP A 152 21.65 -9.66 3.05
CA ASP A 152 22.36 -10.93 3.29
C ASP A 152 21.97 -11.58 4.64
N LEU A 153 20.67 -11.51 4.96
CA LEU A 153 20.07 -12.14 6.14
C LEU A 153 19.68 -13.58 5.83
N ASP A 154 19.69 -14.43 6.86
CA ASP A 154 19.01 -15.71 6.77
C ASP A 154 17.48 -15.52 6.73
N ALA A 155 16.75 -16.59 6.40
CA ALA A 155 15.29 -16.52 6.26
C ALA A 155 14.60 -15.98 7.54
N THR A 156 15.08 -16.40 8.71
CA THR A 156 14.56 -15.94 10.00
C THR A 156 14.82 -14.46 10.21
N GLY A 157 16.03 -13.98 9.89
CA GLY A 157 16.40 -12.57 9.96
C GLY A 157 15.53 -11.71 9.04
N ALA A 158 15.36 -12.13 7.78
CA ALA A 158 14.52 -11.42 6.81
C ALA A 158 13.04 -11.36 7.25
N LEU A 159 12.46 -12.48 7.70
CA LEU A 159 11.09 -12.52 8.22
C LEU A 159 10.91 -11.65 9.46
N THR A 160 11.93 -11.62 10.33
CA THR A 160 11.93 -10.76 11.53
C THR A 160 11.94 -9.29 11.13
N GLN A 161 12.78 -8.88 10.18
CA GLN A 161 12.80 -7.49 9.70
C GLN A 161 11.49 -7.10 9.03
N LEU A 162 10.92 -7.99 8.21
CA LEU A 162 9.63 -7.78 7.59
C LEU A 162 8.52 -7.59 8.63
N ALA A 163 8.51 -8.42 9.69
CA ALA A 163 7.55 -8.29 10.78
C ALA A 163 7.71 -6.97 11.54
N ILE A 164 8.94 -6.59 11.89
CA ILE A 164 9.21 -5.31 12.58
C ILE A 164 8.76 -4.13 11.70
N TYR A 165 9.07 -4.15 10.40
CA TYR A 165 8.64 -3.11 9.46
C TYR A 165 7.11 -2.98 9.42
N ASN A 166 6.39 -4.11 9.28
CA ASN A 166 4.92 -4.13 9.25
C ASN A 166 4.29 -3.65 10.57
N LEU A 167 4.87 -4.04 11.71
CA LEU A 167 4.41 -3.57 13.01
C LEU A 167 4.66 -2.07 13.19
N ALA A 168 5.84 -1.59 12.80
CA ALA A 168 6.17 -0.17 12.84
C ALA A 168 5.24 0.66 11.94
N TYR A 169 4.91 0.13 10.75
CA TYR A 169 3.90 0.71 9.86
C TYR A 169 2.52 0.80 10.53
N ALA A 170 2.10 -0.23 11.27
CA ALA A 170 0.80 -0.26 11.93
C ALA A 170 0.68 0.70 13.14
N LEU A 171 1.79 1.11 13.76
CA LEU A 171 1.81 1.93 15.00
C LEU A 171 1.02 3.25 14.91
N PRO A 172 1.25 4.15 13.92
CA PRO A 172 0.50 5.40 13.84
C PRO A 172 -1.00 5.17 13.64
N PHE A 173 -1.39 4.09 12.97
CA PHE A 173 -2.79 3.72 12.80
C PHE A 173 -3.41 3.17 14.09
N ALA A 174 -2.64 2.43 14.89
CA ALA A 174 -3.07 2.01 16.23
C ALA A 174 -3.32 3.22 17.15
N ALA A 175 -2.60 4.33 16.95
CA ALA A 175 -2.83 5.57 17.70
C ALA A 175 -4.27 6.11 17.50
N ILE A 176 -4.87 5.94 16.32
CA ILE A 176 -6.29 6.31 16.07
C ILE A 176 -7.22 5.54 17.01
N ILE A 177 -6.96 4.24 17.16
CA ILE A 177 -7.74 3.35 18.04
C ILE A 177 -7.58 3.79 19.49
N VAL A 178 -6.34 4.07 19.92
CA VAL A 178 -6.02 4.55 21.28
C VAL A 178 -6.69 5.89 21.56
N ILE A 179 -6.60 6.86 20.64
CA ILE A 179 -7.26 8.16 20.75
C ILE A 179 -8.77 7.96 20.96
N ARG A 180 -9.39 7.11 20.16
CA ARG A 180 -10.82 6.82 20.27
C ARG A 180 -11.17 6.06 21.56
N ALA A 181 -10.28 5.20 22.06
CA ALA A 181 -10.45 4.51 23.34
C ALA A 181 -10.42 5.48 24.52
N VAL A 182 -9.49 6.45 24.51
CA VAL A 182 -9.30 7.43 25.59
C VAL A 182 -10.35 8.53 25.55
N MET A 183 -10.61 9.11 24.37
CA MET A 183 -11.50 10.28 24.23
C MET A 183 -12.96 9.89 23.94
N GLY A 184 -13.24 8.61 23.69
CA GLY A 184 -14.59 8.12 23.39
C GLY A 184 -15.24 8.87 22.23
N LYS A 185 -16.51 9.27 22.39
CA LYS A 185 -17.26 9.99 21.34
C LYS A 185 -16.68 11.38 21.04
N SER A 186 -15.97 12.00 21.98
CA SER A 186 -15.33 13.31 21.80
C SER A 186 -14.16 13.28 20.82
N ALA A 187 -13.65 12.10 20.45
CA ALA A 187 -12.64 11.96 19.40
C ALA A 187 -13.16 12.35 18.00
N LYS A 188 -14.48 12.22 17.77
CA LYS A 188 -15.10 12.37 16.44
C LYS A 188 -14.72 13.68 15.73
N PRO A 189 -14.91 14.89 16.30
CA PRO A 189 -14.57 16.14 15.60
C PRO A 189 -13.08 16.26 15.27
N MET A 190 -12.19 15.69 16.08
CA MET A 190 -10.76 15.68 15.79
C MET A 190 -10.43 14.70 14.66
N LEU A 191 -10.95 13.47 14.73
CA LEU A 191 -10.76 12.45 13.70
C LEU A 191 -11.34 12.90 12.36
N ASP A 192 -12.52 13.50 12.34
CA ASP A 192 -13.14 14.04 11.12
C ASP A 192 -12.28 15.15 10.48
N ARG A 193 -11.63 16.01 11.28
CA ARG A 193 -10.69 17.02 10.78
C ARG A 193 -9.45 16.39 10.16
N ILE A 194 -8.88 15.36 10.82
CA ILE A 194 -7.72 14.66 10.26
C ILE A 194 -8.13 13.93 8.99
N ASN A 195 -9.29 13.26 8.98
CA ASN A 195 -9.83 12.60 7.78
C ASN A 195 -9.98 13.58 6.62
N GLY A 196 -10.58 14.76 6.86
CA GLY A 196 -10.75 15.76 5.82
C GLY A 196 -9.42 16.31 5.29
N TRP A 197 -8.37 16.37 6.13
CA TRP A 197 -7.02 16.71 5.65
C TRP A 197 -6.41 15.56 4.83
N VAL A 198 -6.54 14.32 5.30
CA VAL A 198 -6.05 13.12 4.60
C VAL A 198 -6.77 12.92 3.28
N GLU A 199 -8.08 13.10 3.19
CA GLU A 199 -8.86 13.01 1.95
C GLU A 199 -8.43 14.08 0.94
N LYS A 200 -8.17 15.31 1.38
CA LYS A 200 -7.64 16.37 0.51
C LYS A 200 -6.25 16.04 0.01
N ALA A 201 -5.36 15.58 0.89
CA ALA A 201 -4.02 15.13 0.51
C ALA A 201 -4.09 13.93 -0.45
N ALA A 202 -4.96 12.96 -0.17
CA ALA A 202 -5.21 11.80 -1.01
C ALA A 202 -5.71 12.22 -2.39
N GLY A 203 -6.73 13.08 -2.50
CA GLY A 203 -7.21 13.56 -3.80
C GLY A 203 -6.14 14.32 -4.59
N PHE A 204 -5.31 15.10 -3.88
CA PHE A 204 -4.20 15.81 -4.49
C PHE A 204 -3.08 14.88 -4.98
N ILE A 205 -2.83 13.76 -4.30
CA ILE A 205 -1.74 12.81 -4.63
C ILE A 205 -2.24 11.68 -5.55
N MET A 206 -3.34 11.01 -5.20
CA MET A 206 -3.95 9.89 -5.91
C MET A 206 -4.22 10.23 -7.37
N THR A 207 -4.99 11.29 -7.63
CA THR A 207 -5.49 11.53 -8.99
C THR A 207 -4.33 11.78 -9.96
N PRO A 208 -3.35 12.65 -9.66
CA PRO A 208 -2.16 12.79 -10.49
C PRO A 208 -1.33 11.51 -10.55
N LEU A 209 -1.14 10.79 -9.44
CA LEU A 209 -0.37 9.54 -9.41
C LEU A 209 -0.98 8.49 -10.34
N LEU A 210 -2.28 8.18 -10.18
CA LEU A 210 -3.00 7.22 -11.02
C LEU A 210 -3.02 7.66 -12.48
N PHE A 211 -3.18 8.96 -12.73
CA PHE A 211 -3.18 9.50 -14.08
C PHE A 211 -1.82 9.34 -14.76
N LEU A 212 -0.73 9.79 -14.10
CA LEU A 212 0.62 9.72 -14.64
C LEU A 212 1.09 8.27 -14.80
N LEU A 213 0.84 7.42 -13.80
CA LEU A 213 1.16 5.99 -13.87
C LEU A 213 0.36 5.31 -15.00
N GLY A 214 -0.93 5.62 -15.13
CA GLY A 214 -1.77 5.12 -16.19
C GLY A 214 -1.27 5.51 -17.58
N ILE A 215 -0.88 6.77 -17.78
CA ILE A 215 -0.26 7.24 -19.04
C ILE A 215 1.05 6.51 -19.30
N ALA A 216 1.94 6.41 -18.30
CA ALA A 216 3.24 5.80 -18.46
C ALA A 216 3.14 4.34 -18.94
N LEU A 217 2.26 3.55 -18.30
CA LEU A 217 2.02 2.15 -18.68
C LEU A 217 1.45 2.01 -20.10
N ILE A 218 0.51 2.88 -20.49
CA ILE A 218 -0.07 2.85 -21.83
C ILE A 218 0.99 3.22 -22.88
N ILE A 219 1.79 4.26 -22.64
CA ILE A 219 2.84 4.69 -23.57
C ILE A 219 3.86 3.57 -23.79
N ASP A 220 4.32 2.92 -22.72
CA ASP A 220 5.30 1.83 -22.82
C ASP A 220 4.73 0.64 -23.60
N ALA A 221 3.51 0.20 -23.26
CA ALA A 221 2.84 -0.88 -23.97
C ALA A 221 2.60 -0.56 -25.45
N VAL A 222 2.11 0.64 -25.78
CA VAL A 222 1.88 1.06 -27.17
C VAL A 222 3.20 1.15 -27.93
N TYR A 223 4.26 1.67 -27.30
CA TYR A 223 5.59 1.74 -27.90
C TYR A 223 6.15 0.35 -28.20
N TYR A 224 5.99 -0.61 -27.28
CA TYR A 224 6.37 -2.01 -27.50
C TYR A 224 5.60 -2.63 -28.66
N PHE A 225 4.27 -2.55 -28.68
CA PHE A 225 3.48 -3.12 -29.76
C PHE A 225 3.73 -2.45 -31.12
N ALA A 226 4.13 -1.17 -31.13
CA ALA A 226 4.45 -0.44 -32.35
C ALA A 226 5.88 -0.72 -32.88
N THR A 227 6.86 -0.90 -32.00
CA THR A 227 8.28 -0.92 -32.37
C THR A 227 9.01 -2.24 -32.08
N GLY A 228 8.41 -3.11 -31.27
CA GLY A 228 9.04 -4.30 -30.71
C GLY A 228 10.15 -3.99 -29.68
N ARG A 229 10.25 -2.75 -29.20
CA ARG A 229 11.28 -2.30 -28.24
C ARG A 229 10.63 -1.86 -26.93
N ILE A 230 11.37 -2.05 -25.84
CA ILE A 230 10.99 -1.61 -24.50
C ILE A 230 11.35 -0.13 -24.34
N LEU A 231 10.44 0.72 -23.83
CA LEU A 231 10.73 2.15 -23.64
C LEU A 231 11.55 2.39 -22.36
N TYR A 232 11.25 1.65 -21.29
CA TYR A 232 11.91 1.74 -19.99
C TYR A 232 12.55 0.41 -19.57
N PRO A 233 13.76 0.07 -20.05
CA PRO A 233 14.46 -1.13 -19.60
C PRO A 233 14.87 -1.00 -18.12
N LEU A 234 14.46 -1.98 -17.29
CA LEU A 234 14.80 -2.11 -15.87
C LEU A 234 16.18 -2.76 -15.66
#